data_AF-A0A357VJX2-F1
#
_entry.id   AF-A0A357VJX2-F1
#
_cell.length_a   1.000
_cell.length_b   1.000
_cell.length_c   1.000
_cell.angle_alpha   90.00
_cell.angle_beta   90.00
_cell.angle_gamma   90.00
#
_symmetry.space_group_name_H-M   'P 1'
#
loop_
_entity.id
_entity.type
_entity.pdbx_description
1 polymer ?
#
loop_
_entity_poly.entity_id
_entity_poly.type
_entity_poly.pdbx_seq_one_letter_code
_entity_poly.pdbx_strand_id
1 'polypeptide(L)'
;MYQVPKNISARFEFFPGFGWKELFFVLLGLLLGLIVYLILSIFTHSPARYLAVFIFTGLAYFLVIPGPDGNSVSSLIKYYLKWSKKQKRYLYVQGGCRD
;
A
#
# COMPACT_ATOMS: atom_id res chain seq x y z
N MET A 1 18.18 -2.54 -4.46
CA MET A 1 18.74 -1.61 -5.46
C MET A 1 18.37 -2.12 -6.84
N TYR A 2 17.68 -1.30 -7.63
CA TYR A 2 17.23 -1.64 -8.98
C TYR A 2 18.39 -1.35 -9.95
N GLN A 3 19.00 -2.38 -10.54
CA GLN A 3 20.18 -2.27 -11.41
C GLN A 3 19.85 -2.33 -12.91
N VAL A 4 18.57 -2.29 -13.29
CA VAL A 4 18.18 -2.32 -14.70
C VAL A 4 18.07 -0.88 -15.22
N PRO A 5 18.81 -0.50 -16.28
CA PRO A 5 18.75 0.84 -16.84
C PRO A 5 17.32 1.15 -17.33
N LYS A 6 16.80 2.32 -16.97
CA LYS A 6 15.45 2.82 -17.30
C LYS A 6 15.08 2.81 -18.79
N ASN A 7 16.06 2.60 -19.67
CA ASN A 7 15.93 2.73 -21.12
C ASN A 7 15.68 1.40 -21.85
N ILE A 8 15.57 0.28 -21.14
CA ILE A 8 15.21 -1.00 -21.75
C ILE A 8 13.74 -1.25 -21.44
N SER A 9 12.85 -0.86 -22.36
CA SER A 9 11.44 -1.23 -22.29
C SER A 9 11.35 -2.75 -22.29
N ALA A 10 10.90 -3.36 -21.20
CA ALA A 10 10.55 -4.77 -21.23
C ALA A 10 9.44 -4.94 -22.29
N ARG A 11 9.53 -5.97 -23.14
CA ARG A 11 8.61 -6.24 -24.28
C ARG A 11 7.11 -6.35 -23.90
N PHE A 12 6.76 -6.17 -22.63
CA PHE A 12 5.45 -6.43 -22.03
C PHE A 12 4.94 -5.25 -21.16
N GLU A 13 5.45 -4.03 -21.36
CA GLU A 13 4.96 -2.79 -20.72
C GLU A 13 4.04 -2.01 -21.67
N PHE A 14 2.86 -1.58 -21.19
CA PHE A 14 1.97 -0.67 -21.92
C PHE A 14 2.39 0.79 -21.75
N PHE A 15 2.86 1.14 -20.55
CA PHE A 15 3.48 2.41 -20.19
C PHE A 15 4.72 2.13 -19.33
N PRO A 16 5.71 3.03 -19.24
CA PRO A 16 6.92 2.80 -18.44
C PRO A 16 6.56 2.45 -16.99
N GLY A 17 6.87 1.22 -16.57
CA GLY A 17 6.55 0.71 -15.24
C GLY A 17 5.12 0.16 -15.05
N PHE A 18 4.33 0.00 -16.10
CA PHE A 18 3.01 -0.65 -16.09
C PHE A 18 2.92 -1.78 -17.13
N GLY A 19 3.00 -3.02 -16.67
CA GLY A 19 2.91 -4.22 -17.50
C GLY A 19 1.66 -5.06 -17.24
N TRP A 20 1.68 -6.30 -17.73
CA TRP A 20 0.56 -7.24 -17.61
C TRP A 20 0.22 -7.64 -16.16
N LYS A 21 1.22 -7.71 -15.28
CA LYS A 21 0.99 -8.06 -13.87
C LYS A 21 0.23 -6.94 -13.19
N GLU A 22 0.65 -5.71 -13.42
CA GLU A 22 0.01 -4.50 -12.90
C GLU A 22 -1.43 -4.38 -13.43
N LEU A 23 -1.63 -4.65 -14.74
CA LEU A 23 -2.97 -4.70 -15.33
C LEU A 23 -3.87 -5.73 -14.65
N PHE A 24 -3.36 -6.93 -14.36
CA PHE A 24 -4.11 -7.95 -13.65
C PHE A 24 -4.50 -7.50 -12.24
N PHE A 25 -3.59 -6.87 -11.49
CA PHE A 25 -3.89 -6.33 -10.17
C PHE A 25 -4.93 -5.20 -10.22
N VAL A 26 -4.88 -4.33 -11.24
CA VAL A 26 -5.89 -3.29 -11.45
C VAL A 26 -7.26 -3.90 -11.75
N LEU A 27 -7.34 -4.90 -12.62
CA LEU A 27 -8.57 -5.63 -12.92
C LEU A 27 -9.16 -6.30 -11.68
N LEU A 28 -8.31 -6.90 -10.85
CA LEU A 28 -8.71 -7.55 -9.61
C LEU A 28 -9.26 -6.51 -8.60
N GLY A 29 -8.63 -5.34 -8.52
CA GLY A 29 -9.12 -4.20 -7.74
C GLY A 29 -10.48 -3.68 -8.23
N LEU A 30 -10.65 -3.56 -9.55
CA LEU A 30 -11.93 -3.17 -10.16
C LEU A 30 -13.02 -4.18 -9.82
N LEU A 31 -12.75 -5.48 -9.97
CA LEU A 31 -13.69 -6.55 -9.68
C LEU A 31 -14.09 -6.56 -8.19
N LEU A 32 -13.15 -6.37 -7.28
CA LEU A 32 -13.43 -6.23 -5.85
C LEU A 32 -14.31 -5.01 -5.56
N GLY A 33 -14.01 -3.85 -6.17
CA GLY A 33 -14.84 -2.65 -6.03
C GLY A 33 -16.27 -2.85 -6.52
N LEU A 34 -16.44 -3.57 -7.63
CA LEU A 34 -17.73 -3.92 -8.22
C LEU A 34 -18.53 -4.85 -7.28
N ILE A 35 -17.87 -5.85 -6.69
CA ILE A 35 -18.50 -6.75 -5.70
C ILE A 35 -19.00 -5.95 -4.50
N VAL A 36 -18.17 -5.06 -3.93
CA VAL A 36 -18.57 -4.22 -2.79
C VAL A 36 -19.75 -3.32 -3.16
N TYR A 37 -19.73 -2.73 -4.35
CA TYR A 37 -20.85 -1.93 -4.86
C TYR A 37 -22.15 -2.74 -4.97
N LEU A 38 -22.10 -3.96 -5.53
CA LEU A 38 -23.27 -4.82 -5.68
C LEU A 38 -23.86 -5.19 -4.32
N ILE A 39 -23.00 -5.53 -3.34
CA ILE A 39 -23.42 -5.80 -1.97
C ILE A 39 -24.13 -4.58 -1.38
N LEU A 40 -23.53 -3.39 -1.48
CA LEU A 40 -24.15 -2.15 -0.98
C LEU A 40 -25.47 -1.85 -1.68
N SER A 41 -25.60 -2.19 -2.96
CA SER A 41 -26.83 -1.98 -3.73
C SER A 41 -28.01 -2.85 -3.26
N ILE A 42 -27.77 -3.92 -2.51
CA ILE A 42 -28.84 -4.72 -1.89
C ILE A 42 -29.45 -3.95 -0.69
N PHE A 43 -28.62 -3.21 0.04
CA PHE A 43 -29.05 -2.53 1.27
C PHE A 43 -29.47 -1.09 1.03
N THR A 44 -28.93 -0.41 0.01
CA THR A 44 -29.15 1.02 -0.19
C THR A 44 -29.07 1.42 -1.66
N HIS A 45 -30.10 2.14 -2.13
CA HIS A 45 -30.15 2.71 -3.49
C HIS A 45 -29.69 4.16 -3.55
N SER A 46 -29.36 4.78 -2.41
CA SER A 46 -28.84 6.15 -2.35
C SER A 46 -27.48 6.29 -3.02
N PRO A 47 -27.17 7.43 -3.67
CA PRO A 47 -25.85 7.71 -4.24
C PRO A 47 -24.71 7.71 -3.22
N ALA A 48 -25.01 7.78 -1.91
CA ALA A 48 -24.01 7.68 -0.84
C ALA A 48 -23.15 6.40 -0.92
N ARG A 49 -23.66 5.33 -1.54
CA ARG A 49 -22.90 4.08 -1.76
C ARG A 49 -21.64 4.27 -2.62
N TYR A 50 -21.68 5.19 -3.59
CA TYR A 50 -20.51 5.48 -4.44
C TYR A 50 -19.41 6.18 -3.63
N LEU A 51 -19.80 7.07 -2.71
CA LEU A 51 -18.87 7.72 -1.79
C LEU A 51 -18.20 6.71 -0.87
N ALA A 52 -18.96 5.74 -0.35
CA ALA A 52 -18.40 4.68 0.48
C ALA A 52 -17.30 3.92 -0.28
N VAL A 53 -17.61 3.42 -1.49
CA VAL A 53 -16.62 2.72 -2.32
C VAL A 53 -15.40 3.60 -2.58
N PHE A 54 -15.61 4.85 -3.00
CA PHE A 54 -14.51 5.78 -3.31
C PHE A 54 -13.61 6.06 -2.10
N ILE A 55 -14.19 6.29 -0.92
CA ILE A 55 -13.45 6.54 0.32
C ILE A 55 -12.61 5.31 0.68
N PHE A 56 -13.19 4.11 0.65
CA PHE A 56 -12.44 2.89 0.99
C PHE A 56 -11.31 2.62 -0.01
N THR A 57 -11.55 2.82 -1.31
CA THR A 57 -10.50 2.66 -2.33
C THR A 57 -9.40 3.71 -2.17
N GLY A 58 -9.76 4.97 -1.93
CA GLY A 58 -8.80 6.05 -1.69
C GLY A 58 -7.94 5.82 -0.44
N LEU A 59 -8.55 5.36 0.66
CA LEU A 59 -7.83 5.00 1.87
C LEU A 59 -6.88 3.81 1.64
N ALA A 60 -7.33 2.78 0.94
CA ALA A 60 -6.49 1.63 0.61
C ALA A 60 -5.28 2.04 -0.24
N TYR A 61 -5.49 2.91 -1.23
CA TYR A 61 -4.40 3.46 -2.04
C TYR A 61 -3.39 4.25 -1.20
N PHE A 62 -3.89 5.13 -0.32
CA PHE A 62 -3.04 5.94 0.56
C PHE A 62 -2.20 5.10 1.54
N LEU A 63 -2.71 3.95 1.99
CA LEU A 63 -1.96 3.05 2.87
C LEU A 63 -0.79 2.34 2.19
N VAL A 64 -0.84 2.21 0.87
CA VAL A 64 0.12 1.44 0.07
C VAL A 64 1.13 2.34 -0.63
N ILE A 65 0.73 3.55 -1.04
CA ILE A 65 1.64 4.44 -1.76
C ILE A 65 2.90 4.76 -0.93
N PRO A 66 4.10 4.59 -1.48
CA PRO A 66 5.33 4.93 -0.78
C PRO A 66 5.49 6.45 -0.71
N GLY A 67 5.87 6.97 0.47
CA GLY A 67 6.24 8.37 0.64
C GLY A 67 7.62 8.71 0.04
N PRO A 68 8.09 9.95 0.18
CA PRO A 68 9.41 10.37 -0.30
C PRO A 68 10.56 9.55 0.28
N ASP A 69 10.37 8.99 1.48
CA ASP A 69 11.33 8.12 2.17
C ASP A 69 11.32 6.67 1.66
N GLY A 70 10.48 6.35 0.67
CA GLY A 70 10.29 5.01 0.12
C GLY A 70 9.44 4.07 0.98
N ASN A 71 9.06 4.49 2.19
CA ASN A 71 8.20 3.71 3.09
C ASN A 71 6.72 4.06 2.88
N SER A 72 5.87 3.03 2.87
CA SER A 72 4.41 3.20 2.88
C SER A 72 3.88 3.40 4.31
N VAL A 73 2.69 3.99 4.44
CA VAL A 73 2.01 4.16 5.75
C VAL A 73 1.83 2.80 6.45
N SER A 74 1.44 1.77 5.70
CA SER A 74 1.34 0.39 6.20
C SER A 74 2.66 -0.14 6.77
N SER A 75 3.80 0.22 6.16
CA SER A 75 5.14 -0.14 6.67
C SER A 75 5.47 0.61 7.96
N LEU A 76 5.15 1.91 8.04
CA LEU A 76 5.30 2.70 9.27
C LEU A 76 4.50 2.12 10.44
N ILE A 77 3.24 1.72 10.19
CA ILE A 77 2.41 1.07 11.21
C ILE A 77 3.07 -0.23 11.70
N LYS A 78 3.59 -1.06 10.78
CA LYS A 78 4.31 -2.28 11.16
C LYS A 78 5.56 -1.98 11.98
N TYR A 79 6.33 -0.95 11.61
CA TYR A 79 7.51 -0.52 12.36
C TYR A 79 7.16 -0.04 13.75
N TYR A 80 6.10 0.77 13.86
CA TYR A 80 5.59 1.24 15.15
C TYR A 80 5.16 0.08 16.04
N LEU A 81 4.38 -0.87 15.53
CA LEU A 81 3.95 -2.06 16.28
C LEU A 81 5.14 -2.91 16.72
N LYS A 82 6.14 -3.10 15.84
CA LYS A 82 7.36 -3.85 16.16
C LYS A 82 8.20 -3.13 17.23
N TRP A 83 8.31 -1.81 17.15
CA TRP A 83 9.02 -0.99 18.12
C TRP A 83 8.31 -1.00 19.47
N SER A 84 6.98 -0.85 19.48
CA SER A 84 6.18 -0.86 20.72
C SER A 84 6.30 -2.17 21.48
N LYS A 85 6.50 -3.29 20.79
CA LYS A 85 6.68 -4.63 21.39
C LYS A 85 8.11 -4.91 21.84
N LYS A 86 9.10 -4.09 21.47
CA LYS A 86 10.49 -4.29 21.88
C LYS A 86 10.76 -3.62 23.22
N GLN A 87 11.52 -4.30 24.09
CA GLN A 87 11.98 -3.73 25.34
C GLN A 87 12.88 -2.53 25.04
N LYS A 88 12.48 -1.34 25.51
CA LYS A 88 13.21 -0.07 25.30
C LYS A 88 14.40 -0.02 26.26
N ARG A 89 15.49 -0.73 25.91
CA ARG A 89 16.75 -0.62 26.64
C ARG A 89 17.55 0.53 26.03
N TYR A 90 17.61 1.64 26.75
CA TYR A 90 18.32 2.82 26.29
C TYR A 90 19.82 2.70 26.57
N LEU A 91 20.64 3.09 25.61
CA LEU A 91 22.11 2.98 25.70
C LEU A 91 22.71 3.74 26.89
N TYR A 92 22.05 4.80 27.38
CA TYR A 92 22.50 5.55 28.55
C TYR A 92 22.40 4.76 29.86
N VAL A 93 21.60 3.68 29.90
CA VAL A 93 21.43 2.83 31.10
C VAL A 93 22.47 1.71 31.14
N GLN A 94 23.05 1.32 29.99
CA GLN A 94 23.86 0.11 29.92
C GLN A 94 25.34 0.33 30.25
N GLY A 95 25.77 1.58 30.47
CA GLY A 95 27.19 1.91 30.61
C GLY A 95 27.92 1.64 29.30
N GLY A 96 28.58 2.66 28.75
CA GLY A 96 29.37 2.50 27.52
C GLY A 96 30.61 1.64 27.75
N CYS A 97 30.48 0.34 28.03
CA CYS A 97 31.58 -0.59 27.91
C CYS A 97 31.57 -1.14 26.48
N ARG A 98 32.48 -0.58 25.68
CA ARG A 98 32.98 -1.16 24.43
C ARG A 98 33.92 -2.30 24.82
N ASP A 99 33.56 -3.51 24.44
CA ASP A 99 34.49 -4.64 24.32
C ASP A 99 34.93 -4.76 22.85
#